data_AF-A0A0W8I826-F1
#
_entry.id   AF-A0A0W8I826-F1
#
_cell.length_a   1.000
_cell.length_b   1.000
_cell.length_c   1.000
_cell.angle_alpha   90.00
_cell.angle_beta   90.00
_cell.angle_gamma   90.00
#
_symmetry.space_group_name_H-M   'P 1'
#
loop_
_entity.id
_entity.type
_entity.pdbx_description
1 polymer ?
#
loop_
_entity_poly.entity_id
_entity_poly.type
_entity_poly.pdbx_seq_one_letter_code
_entity_poly.pdbx_strand_id
1 'polypeptide(L)'
;MPTTPFPGPSRAHQQDAGPRASCLERPRPDEVHVLLLGLDGLAAALAVRLLRCGVLGLNVNDSAAVTAADLGTGAYRPADVGRSREAALRRRLRELDPRCVPVSAPELFPGALLPGTVVVHSLEHPAAPPAGRSVPAAGEPEAWPGIDPRHPLVSLHRAGGVLLRWPTVPWAHRPCPDCVRATLDGREPGPAPPGPDAVLAAWAAPAHAEAVAVRLAVEVLRVALESLCDGDGRGALLPAGARGGDRHAVLFAPPWPEAVSRPRLDRSRCLCGLAQE
;
A
#
# COMPACT_ATOMS: atom_id res chain seq x y z
N MET A 1 59.35 -7.94 -44.37
CA MET A 1 58.43 -8.33 -43.29
C MET A 1 58.09 -7.08 -42.48
N PRO A 2 56.97 -6.39 -42.76
CA PRO A 2 56.55 -5.23 -41.96
C PRO A 2 55.73 -5.71 -40.75
N THR A 3 56.17 -5.33 -39.56
CA THR A 3 55.46 -5.55 -38.28
C THR A 3 54.30 -4.57 -38.15
N THR A 4 53.08 -5.10 -38.00
CA THR A 4 51.88 -4.34 -37.63
C THR A 4 51.98 -3.83 -36.18
N PRO A 5 51.61 -2.57 -35.89
CA PRO A 5 51.52 -2.09 -34.52
C PRO A 5 50.19 -2.53 -33.88
N PHE A 6 50.29 -3.05 -32.66
CA PHE A 6 49.17 -3.34 -31.76
C PHE A 6 48.35 -2.07 -31.48
N PRO A 7 47.00 -2.09 -31.57
CA PRO A 7 46.18 -1.00 -31.08
C PRO A 7 46.13 -1.05 -29.54
N GLY A 8 46.68 -0.02 -28.88
CA GLY A 8 46.50 0.20 -27.45
C GLY A 8 45.05 0.52 -27.10
N PRO A 9 44.64 0.34 -25.83
CA PRO A 9 43.26 0.58 -25.41
C PRO A 9 42.89 2.05 -25.59
N SER A 10 41.75 2.29 -26.25
CA SER A 10 41.15 3.61 -26.43
C SER A 10 41.10 4.36 -25.10
N ARG A 11 41.67 5.57 -25.11
CA ARG A 11 41.46 6.55 -24.05
C ARG A 11 39.96 6.67 -23.79
N ALA A 12 39.58 6.29 -22.57
CA ALA A 12 38.27 6.56 -22.01
C ALA A 12 37.86 8.00 -22.36
N HIS A 13 36.66 8.15 -22.91
CA HIS A 13 35.89 9.38 -22.75
C HIS A 13 35.87 9.68 -21.25
N GLN A 14 36.71 10.62 -20.82
CA GLN A 14 36.46 11.39 -19.61
C GLN A 14 35.13 12.08 -19.86
N GLN A 15 34.06 11.46 -19.36
CA GLN A 15 32.80 12.15 -19.17
C GLN A 15 33.09 13.29 -18.20
N ASP A 16 33.11 14.49 -18.77
CA ASP A 16 33.13 15.76 -18.07
C ASP A 16 32.10 15.70 -16.94
N ALA A 17 32.59 15.76 -15.70
CA ALA A 17 31.76 15.82 -14.51
C ALA A 17 31.18 17.23 -14.39
N GLY A 18 30.20 17.53 -15.25
CA GLY A 18 29.29 18.66 -15.04
C GLY A 18 28.44 18.45 -13.79
N PRO A 19 27.91 19.54 -13.18
CA PRO A 19 27.07 19.45 -12.00
C PRO A 19 25.88 18.53 -12.28
N ARG A 20 25.81 17.39 -11.58
CA ARG A 20 24.79 16.35 -11.76
C ARG A 20 23.42 16.92 -11.38
N ALA A 21 22.57 17.07 -12.39
CA ALA A 21 21.21 17.57 -12.26
C ALA A 21 20.31 16.51 -11.63
N SER A 22 20.01 16.64 -10.34
CA SER A 22 19.32 15.60 -9.57
C SER A 22 17.83 15.82 -9.29
N CYS A 23 17.22 16.88 -9.80
CA CYS A 23 15.77 17.12 -9.66
C CYS A 23 15.11 17.79 -10.88
N LEU A 24 15.79 17.90 -12.02
CA LEU A 24 15.26 18.65 -13.17
C LEU A 24 14.25 17.85 -14.01
N GLU A 25 14.37 16.53 -14.08
CA GLU A 25 13.35 15.67 -14.67
C GLU A 25 12.37 15.24 -13.59
N ARG A 26 11.08 15.58 -13.74
CA ARG A 26 10.05 15.14 -12.80
C ARG A 26 9.97 13.61 -12.82
N PRO A 27 10.04 12.93 -11.67
CA PRO A 27 9.92 11.48 -11.61
C PRO A 27 8.58 11.04 -12.19
N ARG A 28 8.62 10.02 -13.04
CA ARG A 28 7.44 9.57 -13.78
C ARG A 28 6.74 8.44 -13.04
N PRO A 29 5.39 8.37 -13.07
CA PRO A 29 4.64 7.32 -12.39
C PRO A 29 4.97 5.89 -12.89
N ASP A 30 5.47 5.72 -14.10
CA ASP A 30 5.86 4.42 -14.66
C ASP A 30 7.17 3.85 -14.07
N GLU A 31 7.95 4.68 -13.36
CA GLU A 31 9.11 4.27 -12.57
C GLU A 31 8.73 3.73 -11.17
N VAL A 32 7.45 3.87 -10.79
CA VAL A 32 6.95 3.42 -9.49
C VAL A 32 6.61 1.93 -9.54
N HIS A 33 7.07 1.21 -8.51
CA HIS A 33 6.78 -0.20 -8.30
C HIS A 33 5.98 -0.38 -7.01
N VAL A 34 4.79 -0.97 -7.11
CA VAL A 34 3.89 -1.18 -5.97
C VAL A 34 3.61 -2.66 -5.79
N LEU A 35 3.87 -3.17 -4.58
CA LEU A 35 3.40 -4.48 -4.14
C LEU A 35 2.13 -4.31 -3.32
N LEU A 36 1.00 -4.88 -3.77
CA LEU A 36 -0.25 -4.91 -3.04
C LEU A 36 -0.49 -6.30 -2.43
N LEU A 37 -0.51 -6.36 -1.10
CA LEU A 37 -0.81 -7.55 -0.30
C LEU A 37 -2.20 -7.41 0.29
N GLY A 38 -3.08 -8.38 0.02
CA GLY A 38 -4.49 -8.27 0.36
C GLY A 38 -5.23 -7.37 -0.63
N LEU A 39 -6.17 -7.95 -1.38
CA LEU A 39 -6.82 -7.32 -2.52
C LEU A 39 -8.33 -7.23 -2.27
N ASP A 40 -8.71 -6.77 -1.08
CA ASP A 40 -10.10 -6.42 -0.80
C ASP A 40 -10.61 -5.32 -1.74
N GLY A 41 -11.92 -5.09 -1.76
CA GLY A 41 -12.52 -4.10 -2.68
C GLY A 41 -11.83 -2.73 -2.68
N LEU A 42 -11.33 -2.26 -1.53
CA LEU A 42 -10.62 -0.98 -1.43
C LEU A 42 -9.20 -1.05 -2.03
N ALA A 43 -8.39 -2.06 -1.69
CA ALA A 43 -7.05 -2.21 -2.25
C ALA A 43 -7.08 -2.45 -3.77
N ALA A 44 -8.09 -3.18 -4.26
CA ALA A 44 -8.32 -3.35 -5.69
C ALA A 44 -8.66 -2.02 -6.40
N ALA A 45 -9.49 -1.17 -5.78
CA ALA A 45 -9.78 0.16 -6.29
C ALA A 45 -8.54 1.07 -6.29
N LEU A 46 -7.72 0.99 -5.23
CA LEU A 46 -6.42 1.65 -5.16
C LEU A 46 -5.51 1.24 -6.32
N ALA A 47 -5.40 -0.05 -6.63
CA ALA A 47 -4.61 -0.53 -7.78
C ALA A 47 -5.11 0.06 -9.11
N VAL A 48 -6.43 0.12 -9.32
CA VAL A 48 -7.03 0.77 -10.50
C VAL A 48 -6.68 2.25 -10.56
N ARG A 49 -6.64 2.95 -9.42
CA ARG A 49 -6.28 4.37 -9.36
C ARG A 49 -4.79 4.61 -9.61
N LEU A 50 -3.92 3.78 -9.06
CA LEU A 50 -2.48 3.81 -9.37
C LEU A 50 -2.23 3.61 -10.87
N LEU A 51 -2.92 2.66 -11.51
CA LEU A 51 -2.85 2.48 -12.95
C LEU A 51 -3.30 3.73 -13.72
N ARG A 52 -4.41 4.35 -13.30
CA ARG A 52 -4.90 5.61 -13.91
C ARG A 52 -3.94 6.78 -13.72
N CYS A 53 -3.12 6.75 -12.68
CA CYS A 53 -2.03 7.70 -12.47
C CYS A 53 -0.77 7.37 -13.31
N GLY A 54 -0.75 6.27 -14.06
CA GLY A 54 0.36 5.87 -14.93
C GLY A 54 1.29 4.82 -14.32
N VAL A 55 1.00 4.28 -13.14
CA VAL A 55 1.80 3.21 -12.53
C VAL A 55 1.57 1.90 -13.26
N LEU A 56 2.63 1.37 -13.89
CA LEU A 56 2.59 0.10 -14.62
C LEU A 56 3.21 -1.05 -13.82
N GLY A 57 4.14 -0.75 -12.90
CA GLY A 57 4.85 -1.71 -12.06
C GLY A 57 4.02 -2.23 -10.88
N LEU A 58 2.96 -2.99 -11.14
CA LEU A 58 2.10 -3.56 -10.10
C LEU A 58 2.41 -5.04 -9.85
N ASN A 59 2.72 -5.38 -8.61
CA ASN A 59 2.74 -6.76 -8.11
C ASN A 59 1.56 -6.91 -7.15
N VAL A 60 0.72 -7.92 -7.37
CA VAL A 60 -0.53 -8.11 -6.63
C VAL A 60 -0.57 -9.51 -6.08
N ASN A 61 -0.97 -9.65 -4.83
CA ASN A 61 -1.03 -10.96 -4.20
C ASN A 61 -2.16 -11.03 -3.16
N ASP A 62 -3.14 -11.89 -3.43
CA ASP A 62 -4.19 -12.31 -2.50
C ASP A 62 -4.81 -13.62 -2.99
N SER A 63 -4.68 -14.68 -2.20
CA SER A 63 -5.22 -16.00 -2.52
C SER A 63 -6.73 -16.12 -2.25
N ALA A 64 -7.34 -15.15 -1.57
CA ALA A 64 -8.75 -15.17 -1.24
C ALA A 64 -9.64 -15.02 -2.49
N ALA A 65 -10.87 -15.51 -2.37
CA ALA A 65 -11.89 -15.35 -3.38
C ALA A 65 -12.57 -13.98 -3.27
N VAL A 66 -13.01 -13.44 -4.42
CA VAL A 66 -13.85 -12.23 -4.47
C VAL A 66 -15.18 -12.55 -3.80
N THR A 67 -15.59 -11.68 -2.90
CA THR A 67 -16.87 -11.77 -2.18
C THR A 67 -17.81 -10.64 -2.59
N ALA A 68 -19.08 -10.70 -2.17
CA ALA A 68 -20.03 -9.61 -2.39
C ALA A 68 -19.57 -8.28 -1.76
N ALA A 69 -18.83 -8.33 -0.64
CA ALA A 69 -18.31 -7.16 0.03
C ALA A 69 -17.26 -6.40 -0.81
N ASP A 70 -16.61 -7.08 -1.76
CA ASP A 70 -15.57 -6.50 -2.61
C ASP A 70 -16.14 -5.69 -3.79
N LEU A 71 -17.42 -5.87 -4.11
CA LEU A 71 -18.06 -5.25 -5.29
C LEU A 71 -18.30 -3.75 -5.13
N GLY A 72 -18.41 -3.26 -3.90
CA GLY A 72 -18.86 -1.90 -3.60
C GLY A 72 -17.99 -0.79 -4.18
N THR A 73 -16.74 -1.07 -4.54
CA THR A 73 -15.81 -0.09 -5.11
C THR A 73 -15.77 -0.10 -6.64
N GLY A 74 -16.45 -1.05 -7.29
CA GLY A 74 -16.43 -1.22 -8.75
C GLY A 74 -15.12 -1.77 -9.33
N ALA A 75 -14.15 -2.12 -8.48
CA ALA A 75 -12.91 -2.78 -8.91
C ALA A 75 -13.19 -4.22 -9.40
N TYR A 76 -14.14 -4.90 -8.76
CA TYR A 76 -14.62 -6.23 -9.12
C TYR A 76 -16.03 -6.16 -9.71
N ARG A 77 -16.36 -7.12 -10.59
CA ARG A 77 -17.71 -7.26 -11.15
C ARG A 77 -18.47 -8.38 -10.43
N PRO A 78 -19.82 -8.38 -10.45
CA PRO A 78 -20.61 -9.49 -9.89
C PRO A 78 -20.20 -10.88 -10.45
N ALA A 79 -19.79 -10.94 -11.72
CA ALA A 79 -19.30 -12.16 -12.36
C ALA A 79 -17.92 -12.65 -11.85
N ASP A 80 -17.24 -11.87 -11.01
CA ASP A 80 -15.96 -12.25 -10.40
C ASP A 80 -16.13 -12.92 -9.03
N VAL A 81 -17.31 -12.85 -8.42
CA VAL A 81 -17.57 -13.48 -7.12
C VAL A 81 -17.23 -14.98 -7.17
N GLY A 82 -16.49 -15.45 -6.17
CA GLY A 82 -15.97 -16.82 -6.07
C GLY A 82 -14.67 -17.08 -6.85
N ARG A 83 -14.23 -16.17 -7.72
CA ARG A 83 -12.91 -16.27 -8.37
C ARG A 83 -11.82 -15.72 -7.46
N SER A 84 -10.57 -16.09 -7.71
CA SER A 84 -9.41 -15.46 -7.05
C SER A 84 -9.42 -13.95 -7.26
N ARG A 85 -9.28 -13.18 -6.17
CA ARG A 85 -9.17 -11.71 -6.17
C ARG A 85 -8.03 -11.24 -7.04
N GLU A 86 -6.89 -11.91 -6.96
CA GLU A 86 -5.72 -11.63 -7.76
C GLU A 86 -5.98 -11.85 -9.25
N ALA A 87 -6.53 -13.02 -9.64
CA ALA A 87 -6.82 -13.32 -11.04
C ALA A 87 -7.83 -12.34 -11.65
N ALA A 88 -8.89 -12.01 -10.91
CA ALA A 88 -9.90 -11.06 -11.32
C ALA A 88 -9.32 -9.64 -11.48
N LEU A 89 -8.51 -9.18 -10.52
CA LEU A 89 -7.89 -7.85 -10.58
C LEU A 89 -6.89 -7.74 -11.73
N ARG A 90 -6.05 -8.75 -11.95
CA ARG A 90 -5.09 -8.77 -13.07
C ARG A 90 -5.78 -8.66 -14.42
N ARG A 91 -6.87 -9.43 -14.60
CA ARG A 91 -7.70 -9.34 -15.80
C ARG A 91 -8.25 -7.92 -15.96
N ARG A 92 -8.78 -7.34 -14.89
CA ARG A 92 -9.34 -5.98 -14.90
C ARG A 92 -8.29 -4.91 -15.23
N LEU A 93 -7.09 -4.98 -14.65
CA LEU A 93 -6.02 -4.01 -14.91
C LEU A 93 -5.57 -4.08 -16.37
N ARG A 94 -5.41 -5.27 -16.94
CA ARG A 94 -5.09 -5.46 -18.38
C ARG A 94 -6.21 -4.99 -19.30
N GLU A 95 -7.48 -5.20 -18.92
CA GLU A 95 -8.63 -4.66 -19.66
C GLU A 95 -8.63 -3.12 -19.69
N LEU A 96 -8.11 -2.47 -18.63
CA LEU A 96 -8.05 -1.01 -18.53
C LEU A 96 -6.85 -0.43 -19.28
N ASP A 97 -5.67 -1.06 -19.18
CA ASP A 97 -4.48 -0.69 -19.95
C ASP A 97 -3.67 -1.98 -20.28
N PRO A 98 -3.60 -2.39 -21.57
CA PRO A 98 -2.86 -3.57 -21.98
C PRO A 98 -1.34 -3.52 -21.68
N ARG A 99 -0.78 -2.33 -21.42
CA ARG A 99 0.63 -2.18 -21.03
C ARG A 99 0.88 -2.58 -19.58
N CYS A 100 -0.17 -2.55 -18.75
CA CYS A 100 -0.09 -3.01 -17.38
C CYS A 100 -0.10 -4.54 -17.37
N VAL A 101 1.02 -5.15 -16.99
CA VAL A 101 1.14 -6.61 -16.86
C VAL A 101 1.40 -6.94 -15.39
N PRO A 102 0.36 -6.95 -14.52
CA PRO A 102 0.61 -7.18 -13.12
C PRO A 102 1.11 -8.59 -12.87
N VAL A 103 2.08 -8.68 -11.97
CA VAL A 103 2.77 -9.91 -11.56
C VAL A 103 2.16 -10.42 -10.26
N SER A 104 2.17 -11.74 -10.08
CA SER A 104 1.68 -12.45 -8.89
C SER A 104 2.82 -13.27 -8.29
N ALA A 105 3.88 -12.58 -7.90
CA ALA A 105 5.11 -13.22 -7.44
C ALA A 105 5.79 -12.24 -6.50
N PRO A 106 5.32 -12.12 -5.25
CA PRO A 106 5.87 -11.16 -4.28
C PRO A 106 7.38 -11.34 -4.08
N GLU A 107 7.90 -12.54 -4.25
CA GLU A 107 9.33 -12.87 -4.21
C GLU A 107 10.15 -12.23 -5.35
N LEU A 108 9.50 -11.80 -6.43
CA LEU A 108 10.13 -11.08 -7.54
C LEU A 108 9.99 -9.56 -7.38
N PHE A 109 9.37 -9.08 -6.30
CA PHE A 109 9.28 -7.64 -6.07
C PHE A 109 10.68 -7.03 -5.90
N PRO A 110 11.00 -5.89 -6.55
CA PRO A 110 12.33 -5.32 -6.47
C PRO A 110 12.70 -4.99 -5.02
N GLY A 111 13.95 -5.24 -4.63
CA GLY A 111 14.41 -4.95 -3.27
C GLY A 111 14.38 -3.46 -2.93
N ALA A 112 14.38 -3.13 -1.62
CA ALA A 112 14.19 -1.76 -1.12
C ALA A 112 15.30 -0.77 -1.48
N LEU A 113 16.40 -1.24 -2.08
CA LEU A 113 17.44 -0.37 -2.63
C LEU A 113 17.05 0.23 -3.98
N LEU A 114 16.06 -0.33 -4.68
CA LEU A 114 15.51 0.28 -5.88
C LEU A 114 14.57 1.42 -5.46
N PRO A 115 14.88 2.68 -5.83
CA PRO A 115 13.99 3.81 -5.59
C PRO A 115 12.62 3.62 -6.24
N GLY A 116 11.60 4.27 -5.71
CA GLY A 116 10.24 4.18 -6.27
C GLY A 116 9.47 2.91 -5.90
N THR A 117 10.01 2.09 -4.99
CA THR A 117 9.34 0.86 -4.50
C THR A 117 8.53 1.13 -3.23
N VAL A 118 7.30 0.63 -3.18
CA VAL A 118 6.41 0.74 -2.00
C VAL A 118 5.54 -0.50 -1.83
N VAL A 119 5.32 -0.91 -0.58
CA VAL A 119 4.43 -2.01 -0.23
C VAL A 119 3.15 -1.44 0.36
N VAL A 120 2.01 -1.93 -0.14
CA VAL A 120 0.68 -1.68 0.41
C VAL A 120 0.17 -2.99 1.00
N HIS A 121 -0.27 -2.96 2.26
CA HIS A 121 -0.82 -4.15 2.92
C HIS A 121 -2.23 -3.84 3.45
N SER A 122 -3.24 -4.47 2.86
CA SER A 122 -4.63 -4.37 3.28
C SER A 122 -5.02 -5.61 4.06
N LEU A 123 -5.49 -5.41 5.29
CA LEU A 123 -5.91 -6.48 6.18
C LEU A 123 -7.28 -6.18 6.78
N GLU A 124 -8.18 -7.15 6.69
CA GLU A 124 -9.45 -7.13 7.39
C GLU A 124 -9.29 -7.84 8.74
N HIS A 125 -9.64 -7.14 9.81
CA HIS A 125 -9.70 -7.69 11.15
C HIS A 125 -11.13 -8.11 11.45
N PRO A 126 -11.35 -9.30 12.02
CA PRO A 126 -12.67 -9.68 12.51
C PRO A 126 -13.14 -8.64 13.54
N ALA A 127 -14.41 -8.28 13.48
CA ALA A 127 -15.03 -7.47 14.53
C ALA A 127 -14.78 -8.13 15.90
N ALA A 128 -14.51 -7.33 16.93
CA ALA A 128 -14.31 -7.86 18.27
C ALA A 128 -15.53 -8.70 18.64
N PRO A 129 -15.36 -9.97 19.03
CA PRO A 129 -16.48 -10.79 19.43
C PRO A 129 -17.18 -10.14 20.63
N PRO A 130 -18.52 -10.22 20.74
CA PRO A 130 -19.22 -9.78 21.94
C PRO A 130 -18.60 -10.46 23.17
N ALA A 131 -18.50 -9.71 24.27
CA ALA A 131 -17.77 -10.09 25.47
C ALA A 131 -18.03 -11.55 25.88
N GLY A 132 -16.96 -12.34 26.03
CA GLY A 132 -17.02 -13.72 26.54
C GLY A 132 -16.83 -14.84 25.50
N ARG A 133 -16.61 -14.52 24.21
CA ARG A 133 -16.33 -15.54 23.19
C ARG A 133 -14.96 -15.35 22.55
N SER A 134 -14.01 -16.19 22.93
CA SER A 134 -12.68 -16.24 22.31
C SER A 134 -12.82 -16.82 20.90
N VAL A 135 -12.68 -16.00 19.87
CA VAL A 135 -12.46 -16.47 18.50
C VAL A 135 -10.95 -16.71 18.37
N PRO A 136 -10.48 -17.89 17.89
CA PRO A 136 -9.08 -18.05 17.56
C PRO A 136 -8.70 -16.94 16.59
N ALA A 137 -7.66 -16.17 16.91
CA ALA A 137 -7.16 -15.12 16.04
C ALA A 137 -7.03 -15.71 14.63
N ALA A 138 -7.76 -15.14 13.66
CA ALA A 138 -7.54 -15.48 12.26
C ALA A 138 -6.03 -15.32 12.03
N GLY A 139 -5.37 -16.44 11.71
CA GLY A 139 -3.92 -16.49 11.63
C GLY A 139 -3.44 -15.36 10.75
N GLU A 140 -2.39 -14.66 11.18
CA GLU A 140 -1.72 -13.70 10.33
C GLU A 140 -1.49 -14.35 8.97
N PRO A 141 -1.78 -13.67 7.85
CA PRO A 141 -1.23 -14.13 6.59
C PRO A 141 0.28 -14.28 6.81
N GLU A 142 0.73 -15.50 6.57
CA GLU A 142 2.09 -16.01 6.63
C GLU A 142 3.10 -14.88 6.41
N ALA A 143 4.05 -14.71 7.35
CA ALA A 143 5.08 -13.69 7.25
C ALA A 143 5.71 -13.76 5.84
N TRP A 144 5.31 -12.85 4.95
CA TRP A 144 5.64 -12.91 3.52
C TRP A 144 7.16 -13.04 3.34
N PRO A 145 7.66 -14.26 3.09
CA PRO A 145 9.09 -14.47 3.06
C PRO A 145 9.64 -13.77 1.83
N GLY A 146 10.72 -13.00 2.00
CA GLY A 146 11.41 -12.34 0.90
C GLY A 146 11.14 -10.85 0.71
N ILE A 147 10.22 -10.23 1.46
CA ILE A 147 10.07 -8.77 1.42
C ILE A 147 11.23 -8.12 2.19
N ASP A 148 11.99 -7.24 1.53
CA ASP A 148 13.09 -6.51 2.19
C ASP A 148 12.53 -5.70 3.39
N PRO A 149 13.08 -5.86 4.60
CA PRO A 149 12.61 -5.20 5.82
C PRO A 149 12.58 -3.66 5.73
N ARG A 150 13.30 -3.07 4.79
CA ARG A 150 13.43 -1.62 4.61
C ARG A 150 12.37 -1.01 3.70
N HIS A 151 11.57 -1.81 2.99
CA HIS A 151 10.54 -1.26 2.11
C HIS A 151 9.58 -0.35 2.88
N PRO A 152 9.23 0.82 2.33
CA PRO A 152 8.19 1.64 2.93
C PRO A 152 6.84 0.93 2.80
N LEU A 153 6.10 0.88 3.90
CA LEU A 153 4.82 0.21 4.03
C LEU A 153 3.70 1.22 4.27
N VAL A 154 2.66 1.17 3.43
CA VAL A 154 1.35 1.77 3.69
C VAL A 154 0.40 0.65 4.11
N SER A 155 0.07 0.55 5.40
CA SER A 155 -0.83 -0.50 5.89
C SER A 155 -2.24 0.03 6.16
N LEU A 156 -3.21 -0.75 5.71
CA LEU A 156 -4.65 -0.49 5.75
C LEU A 156 -5.29 -1.58 6.60
N HIS A 157 -6.03 -1.18 7.62
CA HIS A 157 -6.64 -2.10 8.57
C HIS A 157 -8.13 -1.81 8.67
N ARG A 158 -8.96 -2.77 8.27
CA ARG A 158 -10.42 -2.63 8.30
C ARG A 158 -10.99 -3.40 9.48
N ALA A 159 -11.92 -2.78 10.21
CA ALA A 159 -12.67 -3.44 11.27
C ALA A 159 -14.03 -2.75 11.41
N GLY A 160 -15.13 -3.51 11.50
CA GLY A 160 -16.44 -2.93 11.81
C GLY A 160 -16.90 -1.79 10.90
N GLY A 161 -16.46 -1.74 9.63
CA GLY A 161 -16.80 -0.65 8.70
C GLY A 161 -15.93 0.60 8.78
N VAL A 162 -14.99 0.69 9.72
CA VAL A 162 -13.94 1.72 9.74
C VAL A 162 -12.68 1.22 9.03
N LEU A 163 -11.91 2.16 8.50
CA LEU A 163 -10.58 1.93 7.93
C LEU A 163 -9.56 2.74 8.72
N LEU A 164 -8.59 2.05 9.31
CA LEU A 164 -7.41 2.64 9.90
C LEU A 164 -6.23 2.49 8.93
N ARG A 165 -5.70 3.62 8.47
CA ARG A 165 -4.41 3.70 7.81
C ARG A 165 -3.35 3.95 8.88
N TRP A 166 -2.40 3.04 9.02
CA TRP A 166 -1.28 3.18 9.97
C TRP A 166 -0.25 4.19 9.45
N PRO A 167 0.58 4.82 10.31
CA PRO A 167 1.77 5.55 9.86
C PRO A 167 2.58 4.76 8.84
N THR A 168 3.13 5.45 7.84
CA THR A 168 4.07 4.79 6.93
C THR A 168 5.34 4.47 7.70
N VAL A 169 5.72 3.21 7.67
CA VAL A 169 6.88 2.68 8.39
C VAL A 169 7.63 1.72 7.47
N PRO A 170 8.90 1.38 7.75
CA PRO A 170 9.53 0.25 7.06
C PRO A 170 8.79 -1.06 7.36
N TRP A 171 8.83 -2.03 6.44
CA TRP A 171 8.18 -3.34 6.59
C TRP A 171 8.53 -4.07 7.90
N ALA A 172 9.78 -3.96 8.36
CA ALA A 172 10.23 -4.51 9.65
C ALA A 172 9.52 -3.89 10.88
N HIS A 173 8.99 -2.68 10.74
CA HIS A 173 8.32 -1.92 11.80
C HIS A 173 6.79 -1.90 11.63
N ARG A 174 6.25 -2.79 10.79
CA ARG A 174 4.80 -2.93 10.59
C ARG A 174 4.07 -3.13 11.94
N PRO A 175 2.84 -2.64 12.09
CA PRO A 175 2.11 -2.84 13.33
C PRO A 175 1.76 -4.31 13.52
N CYS A 176 1.92 -4.81 14.75
CA CYS A 176 1.39 -6.12 15.09
C CYS A 176 -0.13 -6.05 15.29
N PRO A 177 -0.85 -7.18 15.20
CA PRO A 177 -2.31 -7.23 15.35
C PRO A 177 -2.80 -6.64 16.68
N ASP A 178 -2.05 -6.80 17.77
CA ASP A 178 -2.44 -6.25 19.08
C ASP A 178 -2.37 -4.71 19.12
N CYS A 179 -1.34 -4.09 18.53
CA CYS A 179 -1.27 -2.63 18.47
C CYS A 179 -2.41 -2.06 17.58
N VAL A 180 -2.76 -2.76 16.49
CA VAL A 180 -3.89 -2.38 15.64
C VAL A 180 -5.21 -2.52 16.42
N ARG A 181 -5.44 -3.65 17.08
CA ARG A 181 -6.65 -3.89 17.89
C ARG A 181 -6.79 -2.89 19.02
N ALA A 182 -5.72 -2.61 19.78
CA ALA A 182 -5.73 -1.59 20.83
C ALA A 182 -6.05 -0.20 20.27
N THR A 183 -5.50 0.14 19.11
CA THR A 183 -5.80 1.39 18.43
C THR A 183 -7.24 1.42 17.92
N LEU A 184 -7.83 0.31 17.47
CA LEU A 184 -9.22 0.29 17.01
C LEU A 184 -10.24 0.17 18.16
N ASP A 185 -9.81 -0.24 19.35
CA ASP A 185 -10.70 -0.50 20.48
C ASP A 185 -11.49 0.75 20.89
N GLY A 186 -12.80 0.58 21.06
CA GLY A 186 -13.73 1.68 21.36
C GLY A 186 -13.91 2.72 20.23
N ARG A 187 -13.38 2.46 19.03
CA ARG A 187 -13.52 3.32 17.84
C ARG A 187 -14.45 2.74 16.79
N GLU A 188 -15.35 1.86 17.21
CA GLU A 188 -16.42 1.35 16.35
C GLU A 188 -17.24 2.54 15.83
N PRO A 189 -17.65 2.49 14.55
CA PRO A 189 -18.56 3.50 14.06
C PRO A 189 -19.83 3.44 14.91
N GLY A 190 -20.37 4.62 15.25
CA GLY A 190 -21.66 4.70 15.90
C GLY A 190 -22.73 3.92 15.12
N PRO A 191 -23.84 3.54 15.77
CA PRO A 191 -24.91 2.81 15.10
C PRO A 191 -25.30 3.51 13.81
N ALA A 192 -25.53 2.73 12.75
CA ALA A 192 -25.98 3.27 11.48
C ALA A 192 -27.21 4.15 11.72
N PRO A 193 -27.26 5.37 11.15
CA PRO A 193 -28.36 6.28 11.40
C PRO A 193 -29.66 5.63 10.87
N PRO A 194 -30.74 5.57 11.66
CA PRO A 194 -31.96 4.89 11.23
C PRO A 194 -32.66 5.67 10.11
N GLY A 195 -33.48 4.97 9.32
CA GLY A 195 -34.37 5.60 8.34
C GLY A 195 -33.66 6.08 7.07
N PRO A 196 -34.06 7.23 6.49
CA PRO A 196 -33.52 7.72 5.22
C PRO A 196 -32.00 7.89 5.19
N ASP A 197 -31.39 8.21 6.33
CA ASP A 197 -29.95 8.41 6.46
C ASP A 197 -29.14 7.11 6.27
N ALA A 198 -29.68 5.96 6.69
CA ALA A 198 -29.08 4.65 6.38
C ALA A 198 -29.03 4.39 4.87
N VAL A 199 -30.12 4.74 4.17
CA VAL A 199 -30.23 4.54 2.72
C VAL A 199 -29.23 5.44 1.99
N LEU A 200 -29.16 6.72 2.38
CA LEU A 200 -28.18 7.66 1.84
C LEU A 200 -26.75 7.21 2.10
N ALA A 201 -26.44 6.74 3.32
CA ALA A 201 -25.13 6.20 3.65
C ALA A 201 -24.77 4.98 2.80
N ALA A 202 -25.73 4.06 2.59
CA ALA A 202 -25.54 2.90 1.72
C ALA A 202 -25.32 3.28 0.25
N TRP A 203 -26.08 4.25 -0.28
CA TRP A 203 -25.92 4.73 -1.66
C TRP A 203 -24.60 5.48 -1.87
N ALA A 204 -24.14 6.21 -0.86
CA ALA A 204 -22.90 6.97 -0.94
C ALA A 204 -21.65 6.11 -0.69
N ALA A 205 -21.78 4.94 -0.06
CA ALA A 205 -20.64 4.07 0.29
C ALA A 205 -19.68 3.78 -0.88
N PRO A 206 -20.14 3.49 -2.12
CA PRO A 206 -19.26 3.34 -3.28
C PRO A 206 -18.43 4.59 -3.59
N ALA A 207 -19.07 5.76 -3.62
CA ALA A 207 -18.40 7.04 -3.89
C ALA A 207 -17.38 7.38 -2.79
N HIS A 208 -17.66 7.01 -1.54
CA HIS A 208 -16.73 7.17 -0.43
C HIS A 208 -15.52 6.26 -0.55
N ALA A 209 -15.72 4.98 -0.81
CA ALA A 209 -14.61 4.03 -0.98
C ALA A 209 -13.70 4.48 -2.14
N GLU A 210 -14.30 5.02 -3.20
CA GLU A 210 -13.59 5.63 -4.32
C GLU A 210 -12.77 6.86 -3.90
N ALA A 211 -13.35 7.80 -3.15
CA ALA A 211 -12.64 8.97 -2.65
C ALA A 211 -11.45 8.58 -1.74
N VAL A 212 -11.63 7.57 -0.88
CA VAL A 212 -10.57 7.01 -0.04
C VAL A 212 -9.49 6.37 -0.89
N ALA A 213 -9.84 5.57 -1.90
CA ALA A 213 -8.88 4.95 -2.82
C ALA A 213 -8.04 6.00 -3.58
N VAL A 214 -8.65 7.09 -4.04
CA VAL A 214 -7.94 8.22 -4.67
C VAL A 214 -6.95 8.86 -3.69
N ARG A 215 -7.38 9.13 -2.45
CA ARG A 215 -6.49 9.71 -1.43
C ARG A 215 -5.31 8.79 -1.11
N LEU A 216 -5.56 7.49 -1.00
CA LEU A 216 -4.51 6.49 -0.79
C LEU A 216 -3.57 6.40 -1.99
N ALA A 217 -4.06 6.51 -3.22
CA ALA A 217 -3.21 6.51 -4.42
C ALA A 217 -2.22 7.69 -4.42
N VAL A 218 -2.69 8.89 -4.06
CA VAL A 218 -1.83 10.07 -3.92
C VAL A 218 -0.76 9.85 -2.85
N GLU A 219 -1.13 9.22 -1.74
CA GLU A 219 -0.19 8.92 -0.66
C GLU A 219 0.87 7.89 -1.07
N VAL A 220 0.46 6.79 -1.70
CA VAL A 220 1.36 5.74 -2.20
C VAL A 220 2.34 6.33 -3.22
N LEU A 221 1.84 7.16 -4.15
CA LEU A 221 2.69 7.87 -5.11
C LEU A 221 3.66 8.81 -4.41
N ARG A 222 3.21 9.59 -3.42
CA ARG A 222 4.10 10.47 -2.67
C ARG A 222 5.23 9.70 -2.00
N VAL A 223 4.93 8.58 -1.33
CA VAL A 223 5.92 7.71 -0.69
C VAL A 223 6.93 7.19 -1.71
N ALA A 224 6.48 6.72 -2.87
CA ALA A 224 7.36 6.19 -3.91
C ALA A 224 8.20 7.29 -4.59
N LEU A 225 7.59 8.41 -4.97
CA LEU A 225 8.25 9.49 -5.69
C LEU A 225 9.28 10.23 -4.84
N GLU A 226 9.05 10.38 -3.53
CA GLU A 226 10.07 10.95 -2.63
C GLU A 226 11.34 10.09 -2.59
N SER A 227 11.19 8.75 -2.62
CA SER A 227 12.34 7.86 -2.74
C SER A 227 13.11 8.02 -4.05
N LEU A 228 12.44 8.39 -5.15
CA LEU A 228 13.09 8.64 -6.45
C LEU A 228 13.90 9.95 -6.43
N CYS A 229 13.43 10.98 -5.74
CA CYS A 229 14.11 12.26 -5.60
C CYS A 229 15.34 12.21 -4.66
N ASP A 230 15.31 11.34 -3.64
CA ASP A 230 16.36 11.22 -2.62
C ASP A 230 17.57 10.36 -3.05
N GLY A 231 17.59 9.83 -4.28
CA GLY A 231 18.65 8.96 -4.84
C GLY A 231 20.05 9.60 -4.96
N ASP A 232 20.22 10.82 -4.47
CA ASP A 232 21.37 11.68 -4.68
C ASP A 232 22.52 11.44 -3.68
N GLY A 233 22.98 10.18 -3.61
CA GLY A 233 24.37 9.84 -3.27
C GLY A 233 24.93 10.23 -1.89
N ARG A 234 24.18 10.84 -0.98
CA ARG A 234 24.57 10.95 0.44
C ARG A 234 23.87 9.87 1.23
N GLY A 235 24.60 8.76 1.42
CA GLY A 235 24.28 7.70 2.37
C GLY A 235 24.17 8.23 3.80
N ALA A 236 23.06 8.88 4.11
CA ALA A 236 22.59 9.00 5.46
C ALA A 236 21.72 7.78 5.73
N LEU A 237 22.32 6.78 6.37
CA LEU A 237 21.66 5.88 7.29
C LEU A 237 20.86 6.75 8.28
N LEU A 238 19.67 7.20 7.89
CA LEU A 238 18.79 7.96 8.76
C LEU A 238 17.99 6.98 9.62
N PRO A 239 17.79 7.29 10.92
CA PRO A 239 16.97 6.47 11.79
C PRO A 239 15.55 6.34 11.24
N ALA A 240 14.94 5.18 11.52
CA ALA A 240 13.62 4.77 11.08
C ALA A 240 12.54 5.86 11.27
N GLY A 241 12.03 6.34 10.15
CA GLY A 241 10.92 7.28 10.10
C GLY A 241 10.75 7.72 8.66
N ALA A 242 10.09 6.88 7.85
CA ALA A 242 9.87 7.05 6.42
C ALA A 242 9.57 8.54 6.10
N ARG A 243 10.58 9.22 5.55
CA ARG A 243 10.41 10.57 5.02
C ARG A 243 9.61 10.40 3.73
N GLY A 244 8.38 10.89 3.76
CA GLY A 244 7.42 10.86 2.64
C GLY A 244 6.11 10.16 2.86
N GLY A 245 5.98 9.41 3.95
CA GLY A 245 4.69 8.93 4.42
C GLY A 245 3.99 9.90 5.35
N ASP A 246 2.67 9.75 5.52
CA ASP A 246 2.02 10.39 6.68
C ASP A 246 2.47 9.63 7.93
N ARG A 247 2.95 10.39 8.93
CA ARG A 247 3.52 9.87 10.18
C ARG A 247 2.46 9.57 11.23
N HIS A 248 1.21 9.96 10.96
CA HIS A 248 0.11 9.75 11.87
C HIS A 248 -0.77 8.61 11.37
N ALA A 249 -1.37 7.89 12.33
CA ALA A 249 -2.50 7.06 11.99
C ALA A 249 -3.66 7.94 11.56
N VAL A 250 -4.41 7.44 10.60
CA VAL A 250 -5.58 8.11 10.05
C VAL A 250 -6.74 7.13 10.08
N LEU A 251 -7.82 7.52 10.75
CA LEU A 251 -9.04 6.73 10.81
C LEU A 251 -10.09 7.37 9.90
N PHE A 252 -10.59 6.57 8.96
CA PHE A 252 -11.73 6.86 8.11
C PHE A 252 -12.93 6.09 8.65
N ALA A 253 -13.93 6.81 9.15
CA ALA A 253 -15.21 6.22 9.50
C ALA A 253 -16.23 6.46 8.38
N PRO A 254 -17.40 5.80 8.40
CA PRO A 254 -18.63 6.27 7.76
C PRO A 254 -19.38 7.29 8.65
N PRO A 255 -20.22 8.19 8.09
CA PRO A 255 -20.45 8.47 6.67
C PRO A 255 -19.54 9.64 6.21
N TRP A 256 -18.34 9.39 5.67
CA TRP A 256 -17.37 10.49 5.52
C TRP A 256 -16.56 10.50 4.23
N PRO A 257 -16.28 11.73 3.76
CA PRO A 257 -14.93 12.14 3.38
C PRO A 257 -14.25 13.04 4.43
N GLU A 258 -15.00 13.71 5.33
CA GLU A 258 -14.45 14.79 6.18
C GLU A 258 -14.08 14.43 7.64
N ALA A 259 -14.64 13.38 8.28
CA ALA A 259 -14.12 12.92 9.59
C ALA A 259 -12.96 11.97 9.38
N VAL A 260 -11.88 12.58 8.96
CA VAL A 260 -10.56 12.03 9.10
C VAL A 260 -10.13 12.33 10.53
N SER A 261 -10.21 11.35 11.44
CA SER A 261 -9.66 11.51 12.78
C SER A 261 -8.21 11.00 12.82
N ARG A 262 -7.40 11.62 13.68
CA ARG A 262 -6.01 11.25 13.92
C ARG A 262 -5.90 10.55 15.27
N PRO A 263 -6.16 9.25 15.33
CA PRO A 263 -6.06 8.53 16.57
C PRO A 263 -4.66 8.58 17.17
N ARG A 264 -4.57 8.67 18.49
CA ARG A 264 -3.34 8.30 19.20
C ARG A 264 -3.15 6.79 19.05
N LEU A 265 -1.94 6.39 18.66
CA LEU A 265 -1.54 4.99 18.61
C LEU A 265 -1.55 4.43 20.03
N ASP A 266 -2.27 3.33 20.22
CA ASP A 266 -2.24 2.59 21.47
C ASP A 266 -1.34 1.36 21.29
N ARG A 267 -0.28 1.32 22.10
CA ARG A 267 0.69 0.23 22.12
C ARG A 267 0.69 -0.51 23.46
N SER A 268 -0.23 -0.18 24.36
CA SER A 268 -0.32 -0.76 25.71
C SER A 268 -0.53 -2.27 25.72
N ARG A 269 -1.09 -2.82 24.63
CA ARG A 269 -1.40 -4.25 24.50
C ARG A 269 -0.37 -5.04 23.71
N CYS A 270 0.74 -4.43 23.27
CA CYS A 270 1.73 -5.11 22.43
C CYS A 270 3.17 -4.96 22.96
N LEU A 271 3.93 -6.06 22.93
CA LEU A 271 5.36 -6.07 23.28
C LEU A 271 6.19 -5.15 22.36
N CYS A 272 5.73 -4.92 21.13
CA CYS A 272 6.34 -3.97 20.19
C CYS A 272 6.36 -2.53 20.71
N GLY A 273 5.44 -2.17 21.62
CA GLY A 273 5.40 -0.86 22.26
C GLY A 273 6.47 -0.65 23.33
N LEU A 274 6.88 -1.73 24.01
CA LEU A 274 7.85 -1.70 25.10
C LEU A 274 9.31 -1.61 24.62
N ALA A 275 9.56 -1.93 23.35
CA ALA A 275 10.91 -1.95 22.75
C ALA A 275 11.27 -0.67 21.99
N GLN A 276 10.43 0.37 22.02
CA GLN A 276 10.61 1.63 21.29
C GLN A 276 10.73 2.87 22.21
N GLU A 277 10.85 2.66 23.53
CA GLU A 277 11.23 3.71 24.50
C GLU A 277 12.73 3.71 24.77
#